data_AF-A0A9D2CCJ8-F1
#
_entry.id   AF-A0A9D2CCJ8-F1
#
_cell.length_a   1.000
_cell.length_b   1.000
_cell.length_c   1.000
_cell.angle_alpha   90.00
_cell.angle_beta   90.00
_cell.angle_gamma   90.00
#
_symmetry.space_group_name_H-M   'P 1'
#
loop_
_entity.id
_entity.type
_entity.pdbx_description
1 polymer ?
#
loop_
_entity_poly.entity_id
_entity_poly.type
_entity_poly.pdbx_seq_one_letter_code
_entity_poly.pdbx_strand_id
1 'polypeptide(L)'
;AWEFANYAYVMQHADEWIGTEDKDYTFRSLVQASVMNQLYYSFVSVSANLGGIYLNEKYENDPLPTYTAVPRERQRRALRYMLEQLEEMSWLDNHRLNEDVIEVVSLGEYCQDMLSEVIFKSLSTLDLSASKSEDPYTQREAMQELRDYILRDVAAGRESTEANLALQRRLLIDVIRKAGVLEPTRKRAAAFADPEPVFGPTAATRVPSTDPAFAPLPDKARLIRESHLQRTLSGRSPEEIEGMRPLRSIAFRVQPSTDYNYYEMLLNMQQTYRQGLRSGASERMKKHYRYMLLAIERALKVE
;
A
#
# COMPACT_ATOMS: atom_id res chain seq x y z
N ALA A 1 -14.11 -2.76 -10.26
CA ALA A 1 -14.92 -1.57 -10.60
C ALA A 1 -16.11 -1.42 -9.66
N TRP A 2 -17.04 -2.39 -9.62
CA TRP A 2 -18.25 -2.32 -8.76
C TRP A 2 -17.98 -2.36 -7.25
N GLU A 3 -16.90 -3.00 -6.82
CA GLU A 3 -16.59 -3.22 -5.41
C GLU A 3 -16.33 -1.91 -4.63
N PHE A 4 -15.48 -1.01 -5.15
CA PHE A 4 -15.21 0.28 -4.53
C PHE A 4 -16.42 1.21 -4.54
N ALA A 5 -17.21 1.18 -5.62
CA ALA A 5 -18.45 1.94 -5.70
C ALA A 5 -19.47 1.49 -4.64
N ASN A 6 -19.56 0.18 -4.38
CA ASN A 6 -20.41 -0.35 -3.31
C ASN A 6 -19.92 0.10 -1.93
N TYR A 7 -18.60 0.10 -1.69
CA TYR A 7 -18.05 0.59 -0.42
C TYR A 7 -18.28 2.08 -0.24
N ALA A 8 -18.10 2.88 -1.29
CA ALA A 8 -18.41 4.30 -1.26
C ALA A 8 -19.88 4.56 -0.93
N TYR A 9 -20.78 3.80 -1.56
CA TYR A 9 -22.21 3.87 -1.27
C TYR A 9 -22.52 3.54 0.20
N VAL A 10 -21.95 2.47 0.74
CA VAL A 10 -22.10 2.12 2.17
C VAL A 10 -21.59 3.25 3.06
N MET A 11 -20.40 3.79 2.80
CA MET A 11 -19.81 4.86 3.62
C MET A 11 -20.59 6.18 3.56
N GLN A 12 -21.29 6.44 2.46
CA GLN A 12 -22.13 7.64 2.28
C GLN A 12 -23.50 7.53 2.93
N HIS A 13 -24.05 6.32 3.09
CA HIS A 13 -25.43 6.11 3.55
C HIS A 13 -25.55 5.36 4.88
N ALA A 14 -24.46 4.81 5.41
CA ALA A 14 -24.51 4.02 6.64
C ALA A 14 -25.05 4.83 7.83
N ASP A 15 -24.75 6.13 7.94
CA ASP A 15 -25.30 6.96 9.03
C ASP A 15 -26.83 7.06 8.97
N GLU A 16 -27.42 7.08 7.77
CA GLU A 16 -28.87 7.12 7.55
C GLU A 16 -29.54 5.79 7.93
N TRP A 17 -28.91 4.66 7.58
CA TRP A 17 -29.46 3.33 7.88
C TRP A 17 -29.34 2.95 9.35
N ILE A 18 -28.27 3.41 10.00
CA ILE A 18 -28.01 3.11 11.41
C ILE A 18 -28.85 4.01 12.31
N GLY A 19 -29.05 5.27 11.91
CA GLY A 19 -29.87 6.23 12.66
C GLY A 19 -29.41 6.36 14.11
N THR A 20 -30.37 6.31 15.05
CA THR A 20 -30.18 6.48 16.49
C THR A 20 -30.07 5.16 17.27
N GLU A 21 -30.07 4.02 16.59
CA GLU A 21 -30.04 2.70 17.23
C GLU A 21 -28.65 2.35 17.80
N ASP A 22 -27.58 2.86 17.18
CA ASP A 22 -26.18 2.63 17.57
C ASP A 22 -25.68 3.67 18.59
N LYS A 23 -26.23 3.61 19.81
CA LYS A 23 -25.95 4.61 20.87
C LYS A 23 -24.52 4.60 21.40
N ASP A 24 -23.82 3.47 21.27
CA ASP A 24 -22.44 3.29 21.73
C ASP A 24 -21.42 3.29 20.58
N TYR A 25 -21.89 3.56 19.35
CA TYR A 25 -21.09 3.66 18.14
C TYR A 25 -20.37 2.36 17.70
N THR A 26 -20.68 1.23 18.33
CA THR A 26 -20.01 -0.06 18.05
C THR A 26 -20.28 -0.52 16.62
N PHE A 27 -21.51 -0.35 16.14
CA PHE A 27 -21.87 -0.83 14.81
C PHE A 27 -21.25 0.03 13.71
N ARG A 28 -21.23 1.36 13.86
CA ARG A 28 -20.53 2.28 12.94
C ARG A 28 -19.02 1.97 12.87
N SER A 29 -18.40 1.68 14.02
CA SER A 29 -17.01 1.19 14.09
C SER A 29 -16.80 -0.08 13.26
N LEU A 30 -17.71 -1.03 13.38
CA LEU A 30 -17.66 -2.29 12.66
C LEU A 30 -17.80 -2.08 11.14
N VAL A 31 -18.67 -1.18 10.70
CA VAL A 31 -18.85 -0.84 9.28
C VAL A 31 -17.56 -0.25 8.70
N GLN A 32 -16.98 0.76 9.36
CA GLN A 32 -15.72 1.36 8.93
C GLN A 32 -14.58 0.33 8.87
N ALA A 33 -14.41 -0.45 9.94
CA ALA A 33 -13.39 -1.50 9.99
C ALA A 33 -13.60 -2.56 8.90
N SER A 34 -14.85 -2.89 8.57
CA SER A 34 -15.18 -3.84 7.51
C SER A 34 -14.80 -3.27 6.14
N VAL A 35 -15.14 -2.01 5.85
CA VAL A 35 -14.77 -1.35 4.59
C VAL A 35 -13.26 -1.25 4.45
N MET A 36 -12.54 -0.80 5.49
CA MET A 36 -11.07 -0.75 5.48
C MET A 36 -10.44 -2.11 5.18
N ASN A 37 -10.95 -3.17 5.80
CA ASN A 37 -10.47 -4.54 5.57
C ASN A 37 -10.67 -4.98 4.12
N GLN A 38 -11.85 -4.69 3.55
CA GLN A 38 -12.11 -5.06 2.16
C GLN A 38 -11.25 -4.27 1.17
N LEU A 39 -11.03 -2.98 1.41
CA LEU A 39 -10.10 -2.17 0.62
C LEU A 39 -8.68 -2.75 0.66
N TYR A 40 -8.22 -3.15 1.85
CA TYR A 40 -6.93 -3.80 2.02
C TYR A 40 -6.83 -5.11 1.22
N TYR A 41 -7.80 -6.02 1.33
CA TYR A 41 -7.77 -7.27 0.57
C TYR A 41 -7.83 -7.05 -0.93
N SER A 42 -8.63 -6.08 -1.38
CA SER A 42 -8.71 -5.69 -2.78
C SER A 42 -7.35 -5.22 -3.30
N PHE A 43 -6.66 -4.37 -2.54
CA PHE A 43 -5.32 -3.92 -2.89
C PHE A 43 -4.31 -5.06 -2.90
N VAL A 44 -4.30 -5.96 -1.90
CA VAL A 44 -3.38 -7.11 -1.91
C VAL A 44 -3.64 -8.04 -3.09
N SER A 45 -4.91 -8.24 -3.47
CA SER A 45 -5.27 -9.02 -4.65
C SER A 45 -4.74 -8.40 -5.95
N VAL A 46 -4.87 -7.08 -6.09
CA VAL A 46 -4.30 -6.37 -7.24
C VAL A 46 -2.77 -6.40 -7.20
N SER A 47 -2.17 -6.20 -6.02
CA SER A 47 -0.73 -6.14 -5.83
C SER A 47 -0.03 -7.45 -6.13
N ALA A 48 -0.73 -8.59 -6.04
CA ALA A 48 -0.23 -9.88 -6.53
C ALA A 48 0.09 -9.88 -8.05
N ASN A 49 -0.44 -8.93 -8.82
CA ASN A 49 -0.10 -8.72 -10.22
C ASN A 49 1.12 -7.81 -10.43
N LEU A 50 1.68 -7.21 -9.36
CA LEU A 50 2.87 -6.37 -9.39
C LEU A 50 4.03 -7.14 -8.73
N GLY A 51 5.03 -7.55 -9.51
CA GLY A 51 6.09 -8.43 -9.04
C GLY A 51 5.66 -9.88 -8.78
N GLY A 52 4.48 -10.28 -9.30
CA GLY A 52 3.95 -11.63 -9.18
C GLY A 52 4.57 -12.63 -10.14
N ILE A 53 4.42 -13.92 -9.80
CA ILE A 53 4.76 -15.08 -10.63
C ILE A 53 3.60 -16.08 -10.54
N TYR A 54 3.09 -16.52 -11.68
CA TYR A 54 2.18 -17.65 -11.77
C TYR A 54 2.96 -18.95 -11.56
N LEU A 55 2.48 -19.80 -10.66
CA LEU A 55 3.01 -21.14 -10.45
C LEU A 55 2.00 -22.14 -11.03
N ASN A 56 2.48 -23.04 -11.89
CA ASN A 56 1.65 -24.09 -12.46
C ASN A 56 2.04 -25.42 -11.80
N GLU A 57 1.05 -26.11 -11.22
CA GLU A 57 1.23 -27.48 -10.74
C GLU A 57 1.42 -28.40 -11.94
N LYS A 58 2.63 -28.97 -12.05
CA LYS A 58 3.03 -29.73 -13.24
C LYS A 58 2.93 -31.24 -13.00
N TYR A 59 2.26 -31.93 -13.92
CA TYR A 59 2.32 -33.40 -14.03
C TYR A 59 3.26 -33.81 -15.16
N GLU A 60 3.68 -35.09 -15.17
CA GLU A 60 4.52 -35.63 -16.23
C GLU A 60 3.85 -35.43 -17.60
N ASN A 61 4.58 -34.83 -18.56
CA ASN A 61 4.13 -34.44 -19.91
C ASN A 61 3.25 -33.17 -20.04
N ASP A 62 3.08 -32.37 -18.98
CA ASP A 62 2.36 -31.09 -19.13
C ASP A 62 3.17 -30.08 -19.97
N PRO A 63 2.59 -29.50 -21.05
CA PRO A 63 3.26 -28.52 -21.91
C PRO A 63 3.50 -27.17 -21.22
N LEU A 64 2.82 -26.86 -20.11
CA LEU A 64 2.96 -25.57 -19.44
C LEU A 64 4.32 -25.46 -18.69
N PRO A 65 4.93 -24.26 -18.69
CA PRO A 65 6.10 -24.01 -17.86
C PRO A 65 5.71 -24.05 -16.39
N THR A 66 6.60 -24.52 -15.52
CA THR A 66 6.37 -24.59 -14.05
C THR A 66 6.04 -23.23 -13.44
N TYR A 67 6.55 -22.16 -14.03
CA TYR A 67 6.27 -20.79 -13.62
C TYR A 67 6.21 -19.84 -14.81
N THR A 68 5.49 -18.73 -14.64
CA THR A 68 5.46 -17.63 -15.61
C THR A 68 5.40 -16.31 -14.85
N ALA A 69 6.34 -15.40 -15.10
CA ALA A 69 6.25 -14.05 -14.55
C ALA A 69 4.97 -13.35 -15.03
N VAL A 70 4.37 -12.50 -14.19
CA VAL A 70 3.22 -11.71 -14.63
C VAL A 70 3.64 -10.83 -15.82
N PRO A 71 2.88 -10.79 -16.94
CA PRO A 71 3.25 -10.02 -18.12
C PRO A 71 3.45 -8.53 -17.79
N ARG A 72 4.49 -7.91 -18.38
CA ARG A 72 4.85 -6.49 -18.21
C ARG A 72 3.65 -5.54 -18.19
N GLU A 73 2.81 -5.62 -19.22
CA GLU A 73 1.63 -4.76 -19.36
C GLU A 73 0.60 -4.95 -18.24
N ARG A 74 0.47 -6.16 -17.69
CA ARG A 74 -0.42 -6.42 -16.55
C ARG A 74 0.13 -5.81 -15.26
N GLN A 75 1.45 -5.85 -15.07
CA GLN A 75 2.12 -5.22 -13.92
C GLN A 75 1.98 -3.70 -13.97
N ARG A 76 2.22 -3.07 -15.13
CA ARG A 76 2.04 -1.61 -15.33
C ARG A 76 0.60 -1.16 -15.06
N ARG A 77 -0.39 -1.90 -15.57
CA ARG A 77 -1.81 -1.63 -15.29
C ARG A 77 -2.16 -1.77 -13.82
N ALA A 78 -1.61 -2.77 -13.12
CA ALA A 78 -1.83 -2.95 -11.69
C ALA A 78 -1.27 -1.77 -10.88
N LEU A 79 -0.03 -1.32 -11.18
CA LEU A 79 0.56 -0.15 -10.53
C LEU A 79 -0.29 1.10 -10.76
N ARG A 80 -0.65 1.38 -12.02
CA ARG A 80 -1.48 2.55 -12.35
C ARG A 80 -2.83 2.52 -11.64
N TYR A 81 -3.52 1.39 -11.67
CA TYR A 81 -4.80 1.24 -10.98
C TYR A 81 -4.68 1.52 -9.48
N MET A 82 -3.68 0.95 -8.80
CA MET A 82 -3.48 1.19 -7.36
C MET A 82 -3.20 2.67 -7.06
N LEU A 83 -2.40 3.35 -7.89
CA LEU A 83 -2.11 4.77 -7.74
C LEU A 83 -3.35 5.65 -7.95
N GLU A 84 -4.17 5.34 -8.95
CA GLU A 84 -5.45 6.03 -9.19
C GLU A 84 -6.40 5.87 -8.00
N GLN A 85 -6.48 4.66 -7.41
CA GLN A 85 -7.31 4.44 -6.22
C GLN A 85 -6.79 5.21 -5.00
N LEU A 86 -5.46 5.29 -4.78
CA LEU A 86 -4.91 6.03 -3.65
C LEU A 86 -5.21 7.53 -3.67
N GLU A 87 -5.37 8.12 -4.86
CA GLU A 87 -5.73 9.54 -4.98
C GLU A 87 -7.21 9.82 -4.71
N GLU A 88 -8.05 8.81 -4.89
CA GLU A 88 -9.49 8.86 -4.73
C GLU A 88 -9.92 8.14 -3.43
N MET A 89 -9.45 8.62 -2.28
CA MET A 89 -9.79 8.06 -0.95
C MET A 89 -10.67 9.00 -0.10
N SER A 90 -10.92 10.22 -0.56
CA SER A 90 -11.73 11.21 0.18
C SER A 90 -13.19 10.80 0.38
N TRP A 91 -13.70 9.85 -0.42
CA TRP A 91 -15.06 9.33 -0.25
C TRP A 91 -15.26 8.55 1.07
N LEU A 92 -14.18 8.15 1.75
CA LEU A 92 -14.22 7.52 3.07
C LEU A 92 -14.52 8.52 4.20
N ASP A 93 -14.35 9.81 3.94
CA ASP A 93 -14.51 10.86 4.95
C ASP A 93 -15.97 11.33 5.03
N ASN A 94 -16.81 10.51 5.68
CA ASN A 94 -18.15 10.90 6.10
C ASN A 94 -18.11 11.39 7.55
N HIS A 95 -18.20 12.71 7.75
CA HIS A 95 -18.14 13.32 9.09
C HIS A 95 -19.16 12.72 10.07
N ARG A 96 -20.41 12.49 9.63
CA ARG A 96 -21.47 11.96 10.51
C ARG A 96 -21.24 10.52 10.94
N LEU A 97 -20.51 9.76 10.13
CA LEU A 97 -20.15 8.39 10.44
C LEU A 97 -18.85 8.32 11.28
N ASN A 98 -17.94 9.27 11.08
CA ASN A 98 -16.56 9.20 11.59
C ASN A 98 -16.33 9.99 12.90
N GLU A 99 -17.10 11.06 13.17
CA GLU A 99 -16.88 12.01 14.27
C GLU A 99 -16.81 11.38 15.66
N ASP A 100 -17.65 10.39 15.93
CA ASP A 100 -17.79 9.80 17.28
C ASP A 100 -17.04 8.46 17.45
N VAL A 101 -16.40 7.97 16.39
CA VAL A 101 -15.91 6.58 16.33
C VAL A 101 -14.39 6.49 16.30
N ILE A 102 -13.75 7.41 15.59
CA ILE A 102 -12.33 7.30 15.28
C ILE A 102 -11.61 8.57 15.76
N GLU A 103 -10.57 8.42 16.59
CA GLU A 103 -9.61 9.51 16.92
C GLU A 103 -8.73 9.94 15.73
N VAL A 104 -9.00 9.45 14.51
CA VAL A 104 -8.27 9.79 13.29
C VAL A 104 -9.04 10.87 12.53
N VAL A 105 -8.34 11.97 12.24
CA VAL A 105 -8.88 13.18 11.60
C VAL A 105 -9.47 12.90 10.20
N SER A 106 -8.95 11.90 9.48
CA SER A 106 -9.47 11.44 8.18
C SER A 106 -9.25 9.92 8.02
N LEU A 107 -10.33 9.20 7.70
CA LEU A 107 -10.30 7.78 7.38
C LEU A 107 -9.68 7.53 5.99
N GLY A 108 -9.91 8.48 5.08
CA GLY A 108 -9.31 8.49 3.74
C GLY A 108 -7.78 8.56 3.80
N GLU A 109 -7.23 9.50 4.58
CA GLU A 109 -5.78 9.62 4.79
C GLU A 109 -5.19 8.38 5.45
N TYR A 110 -5.87 7.82 6.46
CA TYR A 110 -5.44 6.56 7.10
C TYR A 110 -5.37 5.40 6.10
N CYS A 111 -6.40 5.24 5.26
CA CYS A 111 -6.43 4.21 4.24
C CYS A 111 -5.36 4.44 3.17
N GLN A 112 -5.15 5.69 2.75
CA GLN A 112 -4.10 6.03 1.80
C GLN A 112 -2.72 5.62 2.34
N ASP A 113 -2.43 5.92 3.60
CA ASP A 113 -1.19 5.53 4.27
C ASP A 113 -1.04 4.00 4.34
N MET A 114 -2.07 3.30 4.84
CA MET A 114 -2.07 1.84 4.96
C MET A 114 -1.86 1.15 3.60
N LEU A 115 -2.56 1.62 2.56
CA LEU A 115 -2.55 0.99 1.24
C LEU A 115 -1.28 1.34 0.44
N SER A 116 -0.66 2.50 0.69
CA SER A 116 0.62 2.86 0.08
C SER A 116 1.74 1.86 0.41
N GLU A 117 1.76 1.31 1.63
CA GLU A 117 2.71 0.29 2.06
C GLU A 117 2.59 -1.01 1.24
N VAL A 118 1.37 -1.36 0.80
CA VAL A 118 1.14 -2.53 -0.07
C VAL A 118 1.83 -2.34 -1.42
N ILE A 119 1.77 -1.12 -1.98
CA ILE A 119 2.46 -0.79 -3.23
C ILE A 119 3.97 -0.87 -3.01
N PHE A 120 4.52 -0.19 -2.00
CA PHE A 120 5.97 -0.17 -1.76
C PHE A 120 6.55 -1.56 -1.50
N LYS A 121 5.83 -2.43 -0.79
CA LYS A 121 6.22 -3.83 -0.61
C LYS A 121 6.23 -4.59 -1.93
N SER A 122 5.22 -4.40 -2.78
CA SER A 122 5.13 -5.07 -4.09
C SER A 122 6.20 -4.58 -5.06
N LEU A 123 6.67 -3.33 -4.94
CA LEU A 123 7.81 -2.86 -5.72
C LEU A 123 9.10 -3.62 -5.40
N SER A 124 9.27 -4.09 -4.14
CA SER A 124 10.44 -4.88 -3.75
C SER A 124 10.44 -6.32 -4.27
N THR A 125 9.31 -6.83 -4.77
CA THR A 125 9.22 -8.18 -5.35
C THR A 125 9.45 -8.19 -6.87
N LEU A 126 9.50 -7.02 -7.50
CA LEU A 126 9.65 -6.88 -8.95
C LEU A 126 10.94 -7.51 -9.48
N ASP A 127 12.04 -7.44 -8.74
CA ASP A 127 13.32 -8.01 -9.19
C ASP A 127 13.24 -9.51 -9.45
N LEU A 128 12.46 -10.24 -8.65
CA LEU A 128 12.26 -11.67 -8.87
C LEU A 128 11.41 -11.92 -10.11
N SER A 129 10.28 -11.22 -10.24
CA SER A 129 9.43 -11.33 -11.42
C SER A 129 10.21 -10.98 -12.69
N ALA A 130 11.02 -9.93 -12.65
CA ALA A 130 11.91 -9.51 -13.73
C ALA A 130 12.95 -10.59 -14.06
N SER A 131 13.57 -11.23 -13.06
CA SER A 131 14.55 -12.31 -13.28
C SER A 131 13.96 -13.56 -13.95
N LYS A 132 12.63 -13.69 -13.98
CA LYS A 132 11.87 -14.82 -14.54
C LYS A 132 11.09 -14.45 -15.80
N SER A 133 11.34 -13.27 -16.39
CA SER A 133 10.67 -12.79 -17.59
C SER A 133 11.67 -12.52 -18.71
N GLU A 134 11.28 -12.78 -19.96
CA GLU A 134 12.03 -12.37 -21.16
C GLU A 134 11.80 -10.88 -21.51
N ASP A 135 10.62 -10.35 -21.18
CA ASP A 135 10.27 -8.91 -21.23
C ASP A 135 9.94 -8.43 -19.81
N PRO A 136 10.96 -8.07 -18.99
CA PRO A 136 10.76 -7.75 -17.59
C PRO A 136 10.19 -6.33 -17.40
N TYR A 137 9.24 -6.19 -16.47
CA TYR A 137 8.95 -4.91 -15.84
C TYR A 137 9.85 -4.76 -14.61
N THR A 138 10.80 -3.84 -14.68
CA THR A 138 11.84 -3.71 -13.63
C THR A 138 11.38 -2.84 -12.47
N GLN A 139 11.96 -3.06 -11.29
CA GLN A 139 11.71 -2.17 -10.13
C GLN A 139 12.03 -0.70 -10.46
N ARG A 140 13.12 -0.45 -11.20
CA ARG A 140 13.53 0.90 -11.61
C ARG A 140 12.45 1.59 -12.46
N GLU A 141 11.90 0.91 -13.46
CA GLU A 141 10.82 1.45 -14.30
C GLU A 141 9.56 1.72 -13.47
N ALA A 142 9.19 0.80 -12.58
CA ALA A 142 8.02 0.97 -11.72
C ALA A 142 8.16 2.15 -10.75
N MET A 143 9.33 2.31 -10.13
CA MET A 143 9.63 3.45 -9.25
C MET A 143 9.63 4.78 -10.03
N GLN A 144 10.12 4.79 -11.28
CA GLN A 144 10.06 5.95 -12.16
C GLN A 144 8.62 6.33 -12.50
N GLU A 145 7.80 5.36 -12.93
CA GLU A 145 6.38 5.59 -13.25
C GLU A 145 5.59 6.05 -12.03
N LEU A 146 5.84 5.47 -10.86
CA LEU A 146 5.22 5.90 -9.60
C LEU A 146 5.56 7.36 -9.26
N ARG A 147 6.84 7.72 -9.34
CA ARG A 147 7.28 9.11 -9.11
C ARG A 147 6.63 10.06 -10.11
N ASP A 148 6.68 9.73 -11.40
CA ASP A 148 6.18 10.59 -12.46
C ASP A 148 4.67 10.78 -12.34
N TYR A 149 3.94 9.73 -11.95
CA TYR A 149 2.52 9.81 -11.62
C TYR A 149 2.27 10.77 -10.45
N ILE A 150 2.95 10.57 -9.32
CA ILE A 150 2.74 11.38 -8.10
C ILE A 150 3.15 12.85 -8.32
N LEU A 151 4.21 13.11 -9.09
CA LEU A 151 4.73 14.46 -9.34
C LEU A 151 4.21 15.11 -10.63
N ARG A 152 3.24 14.50 -11.32
CA ARG A 152 2.72 15.00 -12.60
C ARG A 152 2.23 16.45 -12.54
N ASP A 153 1.57 16.83 -11.44
CA ASP A 153 1.03 18.18 -11.27
C ASP A 153 2.12 19.19 -10.92
N VAL A 154 3.15 18.76 -10.17
CA VAL A 154 4.35 19.56 -9.91
C VAL A 154 5.09 19.86 -11.20
N ALA A 155 5.32 18.84 -12.03
CA ALA A 155 5.98 18.97 -13.32
C ALA A 155 5.18 19.87 -14.28
N ALA A 156 3.85 19.81 -14.24
CA ALA A 156 2.96 20.63 -15.04
C ALA A 156 2.67 22.03 -14.46
N GLY A 157 3.10 22.31 -13.23
CA GLY A 157 2.77 23.56 -12.52
C GLY A 157 1.28 23.72 -12.20
N ARG A 158 0.54 22.61 -12.07
CA ARG A 158 -0.88 22.59 -11.71
C ARG A 158 -1.07 22.52 -10.20
N GLU A 159 -2.31 22.76 -9.75
CA GLU A 159 -2.70 22.56 -8.36
C GLU A 159 -2.82 21.05 -8.07
N SER A 160 -2.20 20.59 -7.00
CA SER A 160 -2.35 19.21 -6.49
C SER A 160 -3.44 19.14 -5.44
N THR A 161 -4.14 18.01 -5.37
CA THR A 161 -5.10 17.71 -4.29
C THR A 161 -4.36 17.44 -2.97
N GLU A 162 -5.05 17.56 -1.83
CA GLU A 162 -4.46 17.23 -0.52
C GLU A 162 -3.97 15.77 -0.47
N ALA A 163 -4.77 14.85 -1.03
CA ALA A 163 -4.39 13.44 -1.18
C ALA A 163 -3.08 13.28 -1.99
N ASN A 164 -2.89 14.01 -3.09
CA ASN A 164 -1.64 13.96 -3.84
C ASN A 164 -0.47 14.60 -3.08
N LEU A 165 -0.68 15.70 -2.34
CA LEU A 165 0.35 16.31 -1.50
C LEU A 165 0.82 15.36 -0.38
N ALA A 166 -0.09 14.58 0.20
CA ALA A 166 0.24 13.53 1.16
C ALA A 166 1.08 12.41 0.52
N LEU A 167 0.69 11.92 -0.67
CA LEU A 167 1.49 10.95 -1.44
C LEU A 167 2.90 11.47 -1.77
N GLN A 168 3.03 12.75 -2.14
CA GLN A 168 4.33 13.38 -2.38
C GLN A 168 5.22 13.35 -1.13
N ARG A 169 4.67 13.69 0.04
CA ARG A 169 5.39 13.64 1.33
C ARG A 169 5.81 12.21 1.67
N ARG A 170 4.89 11.25 1.52
CA ARG A 170 5.15 9.84 1.80
C ARG A 170 6.24 9.27 0.89
N LEU A 171 6.16 9.56 -0.41
CA LEU A 171 7.17 9.18 -1.38
C LEU A 171 8.54 9.71 -0.98
N LEU A 172 8.63 10.99 -0.64
CA LEU A 172 9.89 11.61 -0.24
C LEU A 172 10.49 10.95 0.99
N ILE A 173 9.68 10.67 2.02
CA ILE A 173 10.13 9.98 3.24
C ILE A 173 10.68 8.59 2.91
N ASP A 174 9.98 7.79 2.10
CA ASP A 174 10.45 6.46 1.72
C ASP A 174 11.75 6.52 0.91
N VAL A 175 11.83 7.44 -0.05
CA VAL A 175 13.02 7.64 -0.88
C VAL A 175 14.23 8.08 -0.05
N ILE A 176 14.07 9.06 0.85
CA ILE A 176 15.16 9.49 1.75
C ILE A 176 15.63 8.31 2.61
N ARG A 177 14.70 7.57 3.21
CA ARG A 177 15.01 6.42 4.08
C ARG A 177 15.77 5.33 3.32
N LYS A 178 15.33 4.98 2.11
CA LYS A 178 15.92 3.91 1.30
C LYS A 178 17.16 4.32 0.52
N ALA A 179 17.35 5.62 0.26
CA ALA A 179 18.60 6.13 -0.30
C ALA A 179 19.78 6.05 0.68
N GLY A 180 19.51 5.81 1.98
CA GLY A 180 20.55 5.69 2.99
C GLY A 180 21.34 6.98 3.24
N VAL A 181 20.79 8.14 2.84
CA VAL A 181 21.46 9.45 2.94
C VAL A 181 21.44 10.03 4.36
N LEU A 182 20.62 9.47 5.25
CA LEU A 182 20.61 9.82 6.67
C LEU A 182 21.46 8.81 7.44
N GLU A 183 22.43 9.30 8.21
CA GLU A 183 23.13 8.49 9.21
C GLU A 183 22.10 7.95 10.22
N PRO A 184 22.06 6.62 10.48
CA PRO A 184 21.08 6.04 11.39
C PRO A 184 21.34 6.54 12.82
N THR A 185 20.54 7.51 13.25
CA THR A 185 20.49 7.93 14.66
C THR A 185 19.87 6.79 15.47
N ARG A 186 20.75 6.03 16.13
CA ARG A 186 20.52 4.78 16.88
C ARG A 186 20.21 3.55 16.02
N LYS A 187 21.21 2.67 15.95
CA LYS A 187 20.98 1.22 15.81
C LYS A 187 20.04 0.79 16.95
N ARG A 188 18.74 0.63 16.67
CA ARG A 188 17.87 -0.12 17.58
C ARG A 188 18.49 -1.52 17.72
N ALA A 189 18.72 -1.95 18.95
CA ALA A 189 19.18 -3.28 19.32
C ALA A 189 18.09 -4.35 19.07
N ALA A 190 17.51 -4.34 17.87
CA ALA A 190 16.45 -5.23 17.44
C ALA A 190 16.93 -6.19 16.33
N ALA A 191 18.24 -6.32 16.12
CA ALA A 191 18.82 -7.27 15.17
C ALA A 191 18.47 -8.75 15.47
N PHE A 192 17.97 -9.02 16.68
CA PHE A 192 17.51 -10.34 17.13
C PHE A 192 16.03 -10.37 17.53
N ALA A 193 15.29 -9.29 17.33
CA ALA A 193 13.85 -9.30 17.54
C ALA A 193 13.20 -9.87 16.28
N ASP A 194 12.28 -10.83 16.45
CA ASP A 194 11.38 -11.20 15.36
C ASP A 194 10.67 -9.94 14.85
N PRO A 195 10.60 -9.70 13.53
CA PRO A 195 9.82 -8.59 13.02
C PRO A 195 8.38 -8.75 13.52
N GLU A 196 7.93 -7.81 14.35
CA GLU A 196 6.53 -7.73 14.73
C GLU A 196 5.70 -7.62 13.45
N PRO A 197 4.53 -8.29 13.37
CA PRO A 197 3.63 -8.13 12.24
C PRO A 197 3.16 -6.67 12.20
N VAL A 198 3.73 -5.90 11.28
CA VAL A 198 3.52 -4.45 11.24
C VAL A 198 2.09 -4.09 10.82
N PHE A 199 1.40 -4.84 9.96
CA PHE A 199 -0.04 -4.59 9.70
C PHE A 199 -0.81 -5.78 9.11
N GLY A 200 -2.03 -5.87 9.62
CA GLY A 200 -3.18 -6.73 9.37
C GLY A 200 -4.03 -6.55 10.64
N PRO A 201 -5.38 -6.58 10.61
CA PRO A 201 -6.07 -6.84 11.86
C PRO A 201 -5.44 -8.14 12.38
N THR A 202 -4.98 -8.11 13.62
CA THR A 202 -4.56 -9.29 14.39
C THR A 202 -5.74 -10.23 14.62
N ALA A 203 -6.44 -10.63 13.55
CA ALA A 203 -7.51 -11.60 13.57
C ALA A 203 -6.96 -13.01 13.84
N ALA A 204 -5.67 -13.25 13.60
CA ALA A 204 -5.04 -14.54 13.85
C ALA A 204 -4.55 -14.73 15.31
N THR A 205 -4.50 -13.66 16.13
CA THR A 205 -3.94 -13.73 17.50
C THR A 205 -4.81 -13.11 18.59
N ARG A 206 -5.97 -12.53 18.26
CA ARG A 206 -6.93 -12.08 19.29
C ARG A 206 -7.74 -13.27 19.78
N VAL A 207 -7.63 -13.55 21.08
CA VAL A 207 -8.60 -14.39 21.81
C VAL A 207 -10.00 -13.88 21.45
N PRO A 208 -10.96 -14.73 21.06
CA PRO A 208 -12.30 -14.28 20.71
C PRO A 208 -12.88 -13.48 21.88
N SER A 209 -13.29 -12.23 21.63
CA SER A 209 -14.03 -11.47 22.63
C SER A 209 -15.34 -12.18 22.91
N THR A 210 -15.63 -12.45 24.19
CA THR A 210 -16.91 -13.02 24.65
C THR A 210 -18.06 -12.01 24.62
N ASP A 211 -17.83 -10.82 24.08
CA ASP A 211 -18.81 -9.76 23.96
C ASP A 211 -19.74 -10.02 22.75
N PRO A 212 -21.07 -10.16 22.96
CA PRO A 212 -22.02 -10.43 21.88
C PRO A 212 -22.07 -9.32 20.81
N ALA A 213 -21.63 -8.10 21.11
CA ALA A 213 -21.52 -7.03 20.11
C ALA A 213 -20.37 -7.26 19.09
N PHE A 214 -19.40 -8.11 19.45
CA PHE A 214 -18.26 -8.52 18.61
C PHE A 214 -18.34 -10.01 18.22
N ALA A 215 -19.54 -10.58 18.25
CA ALA A 215 -19.77 -11.96 17.82
C ALA A 215 -19.25 -12.17 16.38
N PRO A 216 -18.66 -13.34 16.08
CA PRO A 216 -18.15 -13.62 14.74
C PRO A 216 -19.27 -13.48 13.71
N LEU A 217 -18.94 -12.84 12.58
CA LEU A 217 -19.80 -12.74 11.40
C LEU A 217 -20.38 -14.14 11.04
N PRO A 218 -21.60 -14.21 10.47
CA PRO A 218 -22.20 -15.47 10.05
C PRO A 218 -21.23 -16.33 9.25
N ASP A 219 -21.27 -17.65 9.45
CA ASP A 219 -20.23 -18.59 8.99
C ASP A 219 -19.82 -18.42 7.52
N LYS A 220 -20.73 -18.03 6.63
CA LYS A 220 -20.41 -17.78 5.21
C LYS A 220 -19.50 -16.57 5.01
N ALA A 221 -19.74 -15.47 5.71
CA ALA A 221 -18.89 -14.28 5.63
C ALA A 221 -17.53 -14.52 6.32
N ARG A 222 -17.52 -15.31 7.40
CA ARG A 222 -16.29 -15.79 8.04
C ARG A 222 -15.47 -16.67 7.11
N LEU A 223 -16.07 -17.65 6.44
CA LEU A 223 -15.40 -18.53 5.48
C LEU A 223 -14.87 -17.78 4.25
N ILE A 224 -15.63 -16.81 3.72
CA ILE A 224 -15.17 -15.96 2.61
C ILE A 224 -13.99 -15.13 3.06
N ARG A 225 -14.05 -14.51 4.25
CA ARG A 225 -12.96 -13.73 4.84
C ARG A 225 -11.74 -14.59 5.15
N GLU A 226 -11.91 -15.76 5.75
CA GLU A 226 -10.84 -16.72 6.02
C GLU A 226 -10.21 -17.21 4.72
N SER A 227 -10.99 -17.48 3.68
CA SER A 227 -10.46 -17.85 2.36
C SER A 227 -9.67 -16.71 1.71
N HIS A 228 -10.12 -15.46 1.83
CA HIS A 228 -9.41 -14.27 1.34
C HIS A 228 -8.15 -13.99 2.17
N LEU A 229 -8.24 -14.06 3.49
CA LEU A 229 -7.14 -13.94 4.45
C LEU A 229 -6.06 -14.99 4.19
N GLN A 230 -6.45 -16.26 4.05
CA GLN A 230 -5.52 -17.35 3.74
C GLN A 230 -4.87 -17.17 2.36
N ARG A 231 -5.56 -16.55 1.39
CA ARG A 231 -5.00 -16.23 0.07
C ARG A 231 -4.01 -15.06 0.08
N THR A 232 -4.14 -14.12 1.02
CA THR A 232 -3.46 -12.80 1.00
C THR A 232 -2.43 -12.60 2.12
N LEU A 233 -2.61 -13.23 3.28
CA LEU A 233 -1.75 -13.12 4.45
C LEU A 233 -1.40 -14.53 4.96
N SER A 234 -0.22 -15.02 4.58
CA SER A 234 0.41 -16.14 5.29
C SER A 234 1.91 -15.88 5.41
N GLY A 235 2.26 -15.10 6.43
CA GLY A 235 3.61 -15.08 6.97
C GLY A 235 3.56 -15.69 8.37
N ARG A 236 4.23 -16.84 8.54
CA ARG A 236 4.68 -17.39 9.83
C ARG A 236 3.64 -18.03 10.75
N SER A 237 3.03 -19.16 10.35
CA SER A 237 2.87 -20.23 11.34
C SER A 237 4.16 -21.06 11.31
N PRO A 238 4.77 -21.39 12.47
CA PRO A 238 5.96 -22.24 12.56
C PRO A 238 5.64 -23.73 12.35
N GLU A 239 4.46 -24.05 11.84
CA GLU A 239 4.07 -25.43 11.54
C GLU A 239 4.92 -25.96 10.38
N GLU A 240 5.38 -27.19 10.50
CA GLU A 240 6.04 -27.90 9.40
C GLU A 240 5.12 -27.86 8.17
N ILE A 241 5.55 -27.12 7.16
CA ILE A 241 4.83 -27.04 5.89
C ILE A 241 5.15 -28.32 5.13
N GLU A 242 4.31 -29.35 5.28
CA GLU A 242 4.27 -30.46 4.34
C GLU A 242 4.05 -29.86 2.94
N GLY A 243 4.95 -30.13 2.00
CA GLY A 243 5.08 -29.50 0.67
C GLY A 243 3.89 -29.70 -0.30
N MET A 244 2.69 -29.94 0.23
CA MET A 244 1.42 -30.15 -0.46
C MET A 244 0.52 -28.90 -0.46
N ARG A 245 0.98 -27.77 0.11
CA ARG A 245 0.27 -26.48 0.07
C ARG A 245 0.85 -25.56 -1.00
N PRO A 246 0.03 -24.71 -1.66
CA PRO A 246 0.53 -23.74 -2.64
C PRO A 246 1.64 -22.88 -2.02
N LEU A 247 2.75 -22.68 -2.72
CA LEU A 247 3.83 -21.79 -2.27
C LEU A 247 3.33 -20.34 -2.29
N ARG A 248 3.10 -19.73 -1.12
CA ARG A 248 2.42 -18.42 -0.99
C ARG A 248 3.36 -17.21 -0.94
N SER A 249 4.64 -17.40 -0.59
CA SER A 249 5.65 -16.33 -0.64
C SER A 249 7.05 -16.92 -0.78
N ILE A 250 7.95 -16.17 -1.42
CA ILE A 250 9.37 -16.52 -1.55
C ILE A 250 10.16 -15.53 -0.71
N ALA A 251 10.86 -16.03 0.32
CA ALA A 251 11.72 -15.21 1.15
C ALA A 251 13.08 -14.99 0.47
N PHE A 252 13.42 -13.73 0.21
CA PHE A 252 14.73 -13.35 -0.33
C PHE A 252 15.79 -13.45 0.76
N ARG A 253 16.84 -14.23 0.52
CA ARG A 253 18.01 -14.28 1.42
C ARG A 253 19.06 -13.22 1.09
N VAL A 254 19.01 -12.66 -0.12
CA VAL A 254 19.88 -11.57 -0.59
C VAL A 254 19.06 -10.70 -1.56
N GLN A 255 18.92 -9.41 -1.26
CA GLN A 255 18.40 -8.41 -2.21
C GLN A 255 19.60 -7.63 -2.79
N PRO A 256 19.60 -7.29 -4.09
CA PRO A 256 20.61 -6.40 -4.64
C PRO A 256 20.56 -5.04 -3.91
N SER A 257 21.70 -4.37 -3.74
CA SER A 257 21.69 -3.00 -3.22
C SER A 257 20.94 -2.12 -4.21
N THR A 258 19.87 -1.48 -3.74
CA THR A 258 19.02 -0.59 -4.55
C THR A 258 19.17 0.88 -4.15
N ASP A 259 20.00 1.17 -3.16
CA ASP A 259 20.08 2.47 -2.48
C ASP A 259 20.46 3.58 -3.46
N TYR A 260 21.32 3.27 -4.44
CA TYR A 260 21.69 4.20 -5.51
C TYR A 260 20.52 4.58 -6.43
N ASN A 261 19.56 3.68 -6.67
CA ASN A 261 18.35 4.00 -7.45
C ASN A 261 17.45 4.97 -6.67
N TYR A 262 17.35 4.80 -5.36
CA TYR A 262 16.62 5.73 -4.49
C TYR A 262 17.33 7.08 -4.39
N TYR A 263 18.67 7.10 -4.36
CA TYR A 263 19.44 8.33 -4.43
C TYR A 263 19.22 9.09 -5.74
N GLU A 264 19.27 8.41 -6.89
CA GLU A 264 18.96 9.01 -8.20
C GLU A 264 17.53 9.58 -8.21
N MET A 265 16.57 8.83 -7.66
CA MET A 265 15.19 9.28 -7.53
C MET A 265 15.06 10.53 -6.65
N LEU A 266 15.81 10.62 -5.56
CA LEU A 266 15.84 11.81 -4.69
C LEU A 266 16.33 13.05 -5.45
N LEU A 267 17.37 12.90 -6.27
CA LEU A 267 17.87 13.98 -7.13
C LEU A 267 16.84 14.39 -8.20
N ASN A 268 16.16 13.43 -8.82
CA ASN A 268 15.09 13.71 -9.78
C ASN A 268 13.91 14.45 -9.13
N MET A 269 13.51 14.06 -7.92
CA MET A 269 12.51 14.79 -7.14
C MET A 269 12.95 16.23 -6.87
N GLN A 270 14.22 16.44 -6.49
CA GLN A 270 14.80 17.77 -6.29
C GLN A 270 14.68 18.64 -7.55
N GLN A 271 15.04 18.09 -8.71
CA GLN A 271 14.93 18.80 -9.99
C GLN A 271 13.47 19.14 -10.33
N THR A 272 12.55 18.20 -10.12
CA THR A 272 11.11 18.37 -10.39
C THR A 272 10.51 19.49 -9.54
N TYR A 273 10.82 19.54 -8.24
CA TYR A 273 10.34 20.63 -7.38
C TYR A 273 10.97 21.98 -7.74
N ARG A 274 12.25 22.02 -8.15
CA ARG A 274 12.89 23.26 -8.66
C ARG A 274 12.23 23.76 -9.94
N GLN A 275 11.84 22.85 -10.84
CA GLN A 275 11.07 23.18 -12.03
C GLN A 275 9.68 23.70 -11.64
N GLY A 276 8.99 23.03 -10.71
CA GLY A 276 7.70 23.45 -10.18
C GLY A 276 7.72 24.88 -9.60
N LEU A 277 8.80 25.30 -8.93
CA LEU A 277 8.97 26.68 -8.43
C LEU A 277 9.08 27.74 -9.54
N ARG A 278 9.60 27.37 -10.71
CA ARG A 278 9.72 28.26 -11.88
C ARG A 278 8.46 28.28 -12.74
N SER A 279 7.51 27.39 -12.46
CA SER A 279 6.24 27.30 -13.18
C SER A 279 5.21 28.36 -12.74
N GLY A 280 4.07 28.38 -13.43
CA GLY A 280 2.89 29.18 -13.08
C GLY A 280 2.11 28.70 -11.85
N ALA A 281 2.65 27.78 -11.05
CA ALA A 281 1.98 27.24 -9.87
C ALA A 281 1.61 28.32 -8.83
N SER A 282 0.53 28.06 -8.10
CA SER A 282 0.01 28.93 -7.04
C SER A 282 1.02 29.13 -5.90
N GLU A 283 0.88 30.20 -5.11
CA GLU A 283 1.75 30.42 -3.94
C GLU A 283 1.62 29.31 -2.88
N ARG A 284 0.43 28.69 -2.77
CA ARG A 284 0.22 27.52 -1.89
C ARG A 284 1.10 26.35 -2.34
N MET A 285 1.06 26.00 -3.62
CA MET A 285 1.91 24.93 -4.17
C MET A 285 3.39 25.27 -4.07
N LYS A 286 3.79 26.51 -4.36
CA LYS A 286 5.18 26.97 -4.20
C LYS A 286 5.67 26.85 -2.75
N LYS A 287 4.84 27.13 -1.75
CA LYS A 287 5.18 26.89 -0.33
C LYS A 287 5.43 25.41 -0.06
N HIS A 288 4.58 24.51 -0.57
CA HIS A 288 4.79 23.07 -0.46
C HIS A 288 6.08 22.63 -1.18
N TYR A 289 6.35 23.09 -2.40
CA TYR A 289 7.57 22.76 -3.13
C TYR A 289 8.84 23.22 -2.40
N ARG A 290 8.82 24.43 -1.82
CA ARG A 290 9.92 24.93 -0.96
C ARG A 290 10.14 24.02 0.25
N TYR A 291 9.06 23.56 0.89
CA TYR A 291 9.14 22.63 2.02
C TYR A 291 9.74 21.28 1.61
N MET A 292 9.28 20.69 0.50
CA MET A 292 9.82 19.43 -0.03
C MET A 292 11.30 19.55 -0.41
N LEU A 293 11.69 20.66 -1.05
CA LEU A 293 13.10 20.95 -1.37
C LEU A 293 13.97 21.08 -0.11
N LEU A 294 13.50 21.80 0.90
CA LEU A 294 14.21 21.94 2.17
C LEU A 294 14.46 20.57 2.82
N ALA A 295 13.47 19.67 2.80
CA ALA A 295 13.62 18.33 3.33
C ALA A 295 14.66 17.51 2.53
N ILE A 296 14.63 17.58 1.20
CA ILE A 296 15.64 16.94 0.34
C ILE A 296 17.04 17.49 0.62
N GLU A 297 17.19 18.81 0.68
CA GLU A 297 18.48 19.46 0.90
C GLU A 297 19.06 19.15 2.28
N ARG A 298 18.22 19.02 3.31
CA ARG A 298 18.64 18.55 4.63
C ARG A 298 19.08 17.09 4.60
N ALA A 299 18.38 16.23 3.86
CA ALA A 299 18.74 14.82 3.74
C ALA A 299 20.04 14.62 2.93
N LEU A 300 20.33 15.47 1.95
CA LEU A 300 21.55 15.40 1.13
C LEU A 300 22.79 16.03 1.81
N LYS A 301 22.59 16.91 2.80
CA LYS A 301 23.68 17.45 3.62
C LYS A 301 24.08 16.40 4.65
N VAL A 302 24.87 15.43 4.21
CA VAL A 302 25.67 14.60 5.10
C VAL A 302 26.77 15.50 5.67
N GLU A 303 26.69 15.85 6.95
CA GLU A 303 27.82 16.39 7.74
C GLU A 303 28.61 15.24 8.36
#